data_AF-A0A316RBV8-F1
#
_entry.id   AF-A0A316RBV8-F1
#
_cell.length_a   1.000
_cell.length_b   1.000
_cell.length_c   1.000
_cell.angle_alpha   90.00
_cell.angle_beta   90.00
_cell.angle_gamma   90.00
#
_symmetry.space_group_name_H-M   'P 1'
#
loop_
_entity.id
_entity.type
_entity.pdbx_description
1 polymer ?
#
loop_
_entity_poly.entity_id
_entity_poly.type
_entity_poly.pdbx_seq_one_letter_code
_entity_poly.pdbx_strand_id
1 'polypeptide(L)'
;MKKGPAACVSLPPPKRLALVVNCCYNDVIMTKGRNQMKLNKDCVREVLIYLEEHLGYNDHLDASTIQIDPYTSEEILYTISLLSEARYIKAVSVADLCTTPTYFVESILMPGHDLLDNIRDDNVWRKTKKIASKFASASLNVLSSVATSVLSSMLLNPPTV
;
A
#
# COMPACT_ATOMS: atom_id res chain seq x y z
N MET A 1 19.83 -10.33 27.61
CA MET A 1 20.77 -11.45 27.43
C MET A 1 20.53 -12.08 26.06
N LYS A 2 21.44 -11.88 25.11
CA LYS A 2 21.37 -12.51 23.78
C LYS A 2 21.59 -14.01 23.95
N LYS A 3 20.56 -14.84 23.78
CA LYS A 3 20.74 -16.30 23.62
C LYS A 3 21.18 -16.55 22.18
N GLY A 4 22.46 -16.82 21.99
CA GLY A 4 23.00 -17.23 20.69
C GLY A 4 22.51 -18.63 20.27
N PRO A 5 22.83 -19.06 19.03
CA PRO A 5 22.30 -20.27 18.37
C PRO A 5 22.70 -21.60 19.02
N ALA A 6 23.49 -21.56 20.10
CA ALA A 6 24.07 -22.75 20.75
C ALA A 6 23.03 -23.63 21.49
N ALA A 7 21.86 -23.09 21.88
CA ALA A 7 20.91 -23.84 22.72
C ALA A 7 20.11 -24.92 21.97
N CYS A 8 19.96 -24.83 20.65
CA CYS A 8 19.16 -25.77 19.87
C CYS A 8 19.88 -27.09 19.54
N VAL A 9 21.21 -27.16 19.67
CA VAL A 9 22.00 -28.34 19.23
C VAL A 9 22.00 -29.46 20.26
N SER A 10 21.77 -29.17 21.54
CA SER A 10 21.87 -30.12 22.65
C SER A 10 20.56 -30.87 22.97
N LEU A 11 19.48 -30.64 22.23
CA LEU A 11 18.18 -31.25 22.49
C LEU A 11 17.96 -32.54 21.67
N PRO A 12 17.34 -33.57 22.25
CA PRO A 12 17.05 -34.81 21.53
C PRO A 12 16.13 -34.54 20.32
N PRO A 13 16.27 -35.31 19.23
CA PRO A 13 15.68 -35.01 17.92
C PRO A 13 14.21 -34.57 17.91
N PRO A 14 13.26 -35.21 18.64
CA PRO A 14 11.86 -34.77 18.65
C PRO A 14 11.65 -33.41 19.34
N LYS A 15 12.43 -33.11 20.39
CA LYS A 15 12.39 -31.81 21.08
C LYS A 15 13.08 -30.72 20.29
N ARG A 16 14.08 -31.08 19.48
CA ARG A 16 14.77 -30.18 18.56
C ARG A 16 13.85 -29.73 17.44
N LEU A 17 13.10 -30.65 16.84
CA LEU A 17 12.09 -30.34 15.81
C LEU A 17 10.99 -29.46 16.40
N ALA A 18 10.46 -29.79 17.58
CA ALA A 18 9.46 -28.98 18.26
C ALA A 18 9.96 -27.57 18.60
N LEU A 19 11.21 -27.41 19.06
CA LEU A 19 11.78 -26.09 19.35
C LEU A 19 12.05 -25.27 18.08
N VAL A 20 12.51 -25.90 16.99
CA VAL A 20 12.70 -25.23 15.68
C VAL A 20 11.36 -24.79 15.11
N VAL A 21 10.35 -25.67 15.10
CA VAL A 21 8.99 -25.32 14.66
C VAL A 21 8.42 -24.20 15.53
N ASN A 22 8.59 -24.25 16.84
CA ASN A 22 8.09 -23.22 17.74
C ASN A 22 8.91 -21.90 17.65
N CYS A 23 10.19 -21.94 17.27
CA CYS A 23 10.99 -20.75 16.99
C CYS A 23 10.54 -20.10 15.68
N CYS A 24 10.39 -20.88 14.60
CA CYS A 24 9.83 -20.40 13.34
C CYS A 24 8.39 -19.91 13.48
N TYR A 25 7.59 -20.55 14.33
CA TYR A 25 6.23 -20.10 14.64
C TYR A 25 6.25 -18.82 15.46
N ASN A 26 7.11 -18.72 16.49
CA ASN A 26 7.23 -17.54 17.36
C ASN A 26 7.89 -16.32 16.67
N ASP A 27 8.82 -16.53 15.73
CA ASP A 27 9.45 -15.48 14.92
C ASP A 27 8.44 -14.82 13.96
N VAL A 28 7.42 -15.57 13.50
CA VAL A 28 6.29 -15.04 12.70
C VAL A 28 5.32 -14.19 13.55
N ILE A 29 5.29 -14.37 14.87
CA ILE A 29 4.39 -13.64 15.79
C ILE A 29 5.07 -12.45 16.48
N MET A 30 6.38 -12.24 16.26
CA MET A 30 7.17 -11.19 16.91
C MET A 30 7.68 -10.11 15.95
N THR A 31 7.13 -10.03 14.74
CA THR A 31 7.25 -8.85 13.89
C THR A 31 6.09 -7.89 14.19
N LYS A 32 6.44 -6.63 14.38
CA LYS A 32 5.61 -5.44 14.61
C LYS A 32 4.13 -5.61 14.21
N GLY A 33 3.24 -5.29 15.16
CA GLY A 33 1.82 -5.63 15.15
C GLY A 33 1.17 -5.66 13.77
N ARG A 34 0.52 -6.80 13.46
CA ARG A 34 -0.37 -7.04 12.31
C ARG A 34 -0.65 -5.74 11.55
N ASN A 35 -0.02 -5.57 10.40
CA ASN A 35 -0.45 -4.59 9.40
C ASN A 35 -1.96 -4.75 9.25
N GLN A 36 -2.72 -3.80 9.80
CA GLN A 36 -4.17 -3.85 9.74
C GLN A 36 -4.54 -3.76 8.26
N MET A 37 -5.52 -4.55 7.82
CA MET A 37 -6.12 -4.51 6.46
C MET A 37 -6.85 -3.18 6.21
N LYS A 38 -6.16 -2.06 6.45
CA LYS A 38 -6.64 -0.70 6.41
C LYS A 38 -6.03 -0.03 5.18
N LEU A 39 -6.91 0.43 4.30
CA LEU A 39 -6.49 1.17 3.12
C LEU A 39 -5.95 2.54 3.50
N ASN A 40 -4.61 2.66 3.55
CA ASN A 40 -3.92 3.92 3.80
C ASN A 40 -4.03 4.84 2.58
N LYS A 41 -4.64 6.01 2.77
CA LYS A 41 -4.94 6.95 1.68
C LYS A 41 -3.68 7.68 1.18
N ASP A 42 -2.69 7.83 2.04
CA ASP A 42 -1.38 8.34 1.63
C ASP A 42 -0.66 7.28 0.77
N CYS A 43 -0.71 5.99 1.15
CA CYS A 43 -0.16 4.91 0.34
C CYS A 43 -0.82 4.82 -1.05
N VAL A 44 -2.15 5.04 -1.15
CA VAL A 44 -2.85 5.08 -2.44
C VAL A 44 -2.26 6.14 -3.36
N ARG A 45 -2.01 7.34 -2.85
CA ARG A 45 -1.43 8.45 -3.61
C ARG A 45 -0.03 8.09 -4.10
N GLU A 46 0.83 7.65 -3.18
CA GLU A 46 2.23 7.34 -3.51
C GLU A 46 2.34 6.13 -4.47
N VAL A 47 1.47 5.13 -4.34
CA VAL A 47 1.39 4.02 -5.30
C VAL A 47 0.99 4.53 -6.69
N LEU A 48 -0.03 5.38 -6.81
CA LEU A 48 -0.44 5.91 -8.12
C LEU A 48 0.66 6.77 -8.77
N ILE A 49 1.39 7.57 -7.99
CA ILE A 49 2.56 8.33 -8.46
C ILE A 49 3.65 7.36 -8.94
N TYR A 50 4.02 6.37 -8.12
CA TYR A 50 5.03 5.38 -8.47
C TYR A 50 4.69 4.66 -9.78
N LEU A 51 3.43 4.22 -9.92
CA LEU A 51 2.95 3.56 -11.14
C LEU A 51 3.07 4.48 -12.35
N GLU A 52 2.74 5.76 -12.24
CA GLU A 52 2.85 6.72 -13.35
C GLU A 52 4.31 6.95 -13.79
N GLU A 53 5.25 6.96 -12.84
CA GLU A 53 6.68 7.15 -13.12
C GLU A 53 7.38 5.92 -13.71
N HIS A 54 6.87 4.71 -13.40
CA HIS A 54 7.56 3.45 -13.69
C HIS A 54 6.84 2.57 -14.73
N LEU A 55 5.62 2.89 -15.15
CA LEU A 55 4.92 2.16 -16.21
C LEU A 55 4.97 2.91 -17.55
N GLY A 56 5.51 2.24 -18.57
CA GLY A 56 5.40 2.67 -19.96
C GLY A 56 4.11 2.20 -20.64
N TYR A 57 3.86 2.71 -21.85
CA TYR A 57 2.80 2.16 -22.71
C TYR A 57 3.14 0.73 -23.14
N ASN A 58 2.22 -0.21 -22.93
CA ASN A 58 2.41 -1.65 -23.18
C ASN A 58 3.49 -2.31 -22.31
N ASP A 59 3.70 -1.79 -21.11
CA ASP A 59 4.59 -2.35 -20.10
C ASP A 59 3.82 -3.19 -19.05
N HIS A 60 4.54 -3.88 -18.18
CA HIS A 60 3.99 -4.58 -17.03
C HIS A 60 4.94 -4.49 -15.83
N LEU A 61 4.40 -4.14 -14.67
CA LEU A 61 5.16 -4.00 -13.44
C LEU A 61 4.73 -5.07 -12.43
N ASP A 62 5.70 -5.85 -11.96
CA ASP A 62 5.49 -6.81 -10.87
C ASP A 62 5.34 -6.05 -9.53
N ALA A 63 4.15 -6.09 -8.96
CA ALA A 63 3.81 -5.40 -7.73
C ALA A 63 4.67 -5.84 -6.53
N SER A 64 5.22 -7.05 -6.54
CA SER A 64 6.10 -7.55 -5.48
C SER A 64 7.46 -6.85 -5.46
N THR A 65 7.85 -6.21 -6.57
CA THR A 65 9.13 -5.49 -6.71
C THR A 65 9.02 -4.02 -6.28
N ILE A 66 7.81 -3.51 -6.08
CA ILE A 66 7.56 -2.11 -5.74
C ILE A 66 8.03 -1.82 -4.31
N GLN A 67 8.83 -0.79 -4.14
CA GLN A 67 9.34 -0.31 -2.85
C GLN A 67 9.08 1.19 -2.74
N ILE A 68 8.28 1.58 -1.73
CA ILE A 68 7.90 2.97 -1.49
C ILE A 68 7.99 3.21 0.01
N ASP A 69 9.03 3.91 0.46
CA ASP A 69 9.15 4.29 1.87
C ASP A 69 8.07 5.32 2.25
N PRO A 70 7.45 5.23 3.45
CA PRO A 70 7.74 4.30 4.55
C PRO A 70 6.83 3.06 4.57
N TYR A 71 6.19 2.70 3.46
CA TYR A 71 5.19 1.63 3.41
C TYR A 71 5.83 0.25 3.30
N THR A 72 5.22 -0.72 3.96
CA THR A 72 5.62 -2.12 3.84
C THR A 72 5.12 -2.71 2.51
N SER A 73 5.80 -3.76 2.01
CA SER A 73 5.36 -4.46 0.79
C SER A 73 3.93 -5.02 0.91
N GLU A 74 3.52 -5.45 2.12
CA GLU A 74 2.15 -5.90 2.37
C GLU A 74 1.12 -4.77 2.21
N GLU A 75 1.41 -3.56 2.71
CA GLU A 75 0.54 -2.38 2.54
C GLU A 75 0.42 -1.97 1.07
N ILE A 76 1.54 -2.03 0.33
CA ILE A 76 1.59 -1.71 -1.10
C ILE A 76 0.77 -2.74 -1.89
N LEU A 77 1.00 -4.04 -1.68
CA LEU A 77 0.26 -5.11 -2.35
C LEU A 77 -1.24 -5.04 -2.04
N TYR A 78 -1.61 -4.79 -0.79
CA TYR A 78 -3.01 -4.61 -0.41
C TYR A 78 -3.65 -3.37 -1.07
N THR A 79 -2.89 -2.28 -1.18
CA THR A 79 -3.34 -1.07 -1.87
C THR A 79 -3.58 -1.35 -3.36
N ILE A 80 -2.64 -2.05 -4.02
CA ILE A 80 -2.75 -2.46 -5.42
C ILE A 80 -3.95 -3.39 -5.63
N SER A 81 -4.16 -4.37 -4.75
CA SER A 81 -5.32 -5.28 -4.86
C SER A 81 -6.64 -4.52 -4.83
N LEU A 82 -6.78 -3.55 -3.91
CA LEU A 82 -8.01 -2.75 -3.77
C LEU A 82 -8.18 -1.73 -4.90
N LEU A 83 -7.09 -1.12 -5.39
CA LEU A 83 -7.16 -0.21 -6.55
C LEU A 83 -7.56 -0.96 -7.82
N SER A 84 -7.10 -2.20 -7.99
CA SER A 84 -7.49 -3.07 -9.10
C SER A 84 -8.96 -3.47 -9.01
N GLU A 85 -9.41 -3.89 -7.82
CA GLU A 85 -10.82 -4.23 -7.55
C GLU A 85 -11.75 -3.03 -7.85
N ALA A 86 -11.36 -1.84 -7.40
CA ALA A 86 -12.12 -0.60 -7.60
C ALA A 86 -11.92 0.06 -8.98
N ARG A 87 -11.21 -0.59 -9.92
CA ARG A 87 -11.02 -0.13 -11.30
C ARG A 87 -10.29 1.22 -11.43
N TYR A 88 -9.43 1.56 -10.48
CA TYR A 88 -8.48 2.67 -10.60
C TYR A 88 -7.24 2.27 -11.41
N ILE A 89 -6.86 0.99 -11.34
CA ILE A 89 -5.77 0.41 -12.13
C ILE A 89 -6.25 -0.87 -12.81
N LYS A 90 -5.53 -1.27 -13.85
CA LYS A 90 -5.66 -2.59 -14.47
C LYS A 90 -4.49 -3.45 -14.00
N ALA A 91 -4.78 -4.50 -13.26
CA ALA A 91 -3.78 -5.47 -12.83
C ALA A 91 -4.30 -6.90 -12.97
N VAL A 92 -3.41 -7.83 -13.27
CA VAL A 92 -3.70 -9.26 -13.33
C VAL A 92 -3.13 -9.91 -12.08
N SER A 93 -4.00 -10.59 -11.32
CA SER A 93 -3.54 -11.39 -10.19
C SER A 93 -2.96 -12.70 -10.68
N VAL A 94 -1.77 -13.04 -10.20
CA VAL A 94 -1.15 -14.35 -10.39
C VAL A 94 -1.06 -14.98 -9.01
N ALA A 95 -1.86 -16.01 -8.80
CA ALA A 95 -1.82 -16.82 -7.60
C ALA A 95 -1.28 -18.20 -7.98
N ASP A 96 -0.21 -18.63 -7.31
CA ASP A 96 0.14 -20.04 -7.27
C ASP A 96 -0.41 -20.66 -5.97
N LEU A 97 -0.38 -22.00 -5.87
CA LEU A 97 -0.92 -22.72 -4.71
C LEU A 97 -0.05 -22.56 -3.43
N CYS A 98 1.12 -21.94 -3.53
CA CYS A 98 2.17 -22.00 -2.51
C CYS A 98 2.69 -20.63 -2.03
N THR A 99 2.27 -19.54 -2.65
CA THR A 99 2.75 -18.17 -2.40
C THR A 99 1.58 -17.20 -2.23
N THR A 100 1.86 -16.09 -1.57
CA THR A 100 0.94 -14.95 -1.52
C THR A 100 0.66 -14.46 -2.96
N PRO A 101 -0.61 -14.23 -3.32
CA PRO A 101 -0.96 -13.76 -4.65
C PRO A 101 -0.21 -12.46 -4.96
N THR A 102 0.46 -12.43 -6.12
CA THR A 102 1.09 -11.22 -6.65
C THR A 102 0.22 -10.60 -7.74
N TYR A 103 0.57 -9.39 -8.15
CA TYR A 103 -0.13 -8.63 -9.19
C TYR A 103 0.86 -8.12 -10.22
N PHE A 104 0.54 -8.28 -11.50
CA PHE A 104 1.19 -7.54 -12.58
C PHE A 104 0.30 -6.35 -12.93
N VAL A 105 0.78 -5.14 -12.67
CA VAL A 105 0.07 -3.90 -13.02
C VAL A 105 0.38 -3.56 -14.48
N GLU A 106 -0.68 -3.39 -15.27
CA GLU A 106 -0.58 -3.13 -16.72
C GLU A 106 -0.76 -1.64 -17.03
N SER A 107 -1.67 -0.96 -16.32
CA SER A 107 -1.93 0.46 -16.56
C SER A 107 -2.69 1.12 -15.41
N ILE A 108 -2.57 2.44 -15.31
CA ILE A 108 -3.53 3.28 -14.58
C ILE A 108 -4.77 3.46 -15.48
N LEU A 109 -5.97 3.37 -14.91
CA LEU A 109 -7.23 3.59 -15.64
C LEU A 109 -7.68 5.06 -15.49
N MET A 110 -8.62 5.53 -16.32
CA MET A 110 -9.11 6.92 -16.23
C MET A 110 -9.55 7.36 -14.82
N PRO A 111 -10.32 6.56 -14.04
CA PRO A 111 -10.63 6.93 -12.67
C PRO A 111 -9.40 7.06 -11.76
N GLY A 112 -8.34 6.30 -12.04
CA GLY A 112 -7.04 6.38 -11.38
C GLY A 112 -6.33 7.69 -11.67
N HIS A 113 -6.29 8.10 -12.93
CA HIS A 113 -5.77 9.41 -13.33
C HIS A 113 -6.57 10.55 -12.72
N ASP A 114 -7.91 10.50 -12.78
CA ASP A 114 -8.77 11.51 -12.17
C ASP A 114 -8.52 11.65 -10.66
N LEU A 115 -8.42 10.52 -9.95
CA LEU A 115 -8.10 10.53 -8.52
C LEU A 115 -6.71 11.14 -8.28
N LEU A 116 -5.70 10.67 -9.02
CA LEU A 116 -4.31 11.11 -8.87
C LEU A 116 -4.20 12.62 -9.10
N ASP A 117 -4.77 13.14 -10.18
CA ASP A 117 -4.72 14.58 -10.51
C ASP A 117 -5.39 15.46 -9.46
N ASN A 118 -6.48 14.98 -8.84
CA ASN A 118 -7.14 15.69 -7.75
C ASN A 118 -6.30 15.72 -6.45
N ILE A 119 -5.45 14.72 -6.19
CA ILE A 119 -4.68 14.59 -4.95
C ILE A 119 -3.17 14.77 -5.13
N ARG A 120 -2.68 15.06 -6.34
CA ARG A 120 -1.25 15.15 -6.66
C ARG A 120 -0.58 16.34 -5.99
N ASP A 121 -1.19 17.51 -6.00
CA ASP A 121 -0.61 18.71 -5.39
C ASP A 121 -0.57 18.59 -3.85
N ASP A 122 0.60 18.82 -3.25
CA ASP A 122 0.81 18.68 -1.80
C ASP A 122 -0.07 19.64 -0.98
N ASN A 123 -0.34 20.84 -1.49
CA ASN A 123 -1.15 21.83 -0.79
C ASN A 123 -2.63 21.43 -0.82
N VAL A 124 -3.12 21.01 -1.99
CA VAL A 124 -4.46 20.43 -2.14
C VAL A 124 -4.61 19.22 -1.23
N TRP A 125 -3.68 18.26 -1.29
CA TRP A 125 -3.76 17.04 -0.50
C TRP A 125 -3.75 17.31 1.00
N ARG A 126 -2.86 18.20 1.48
CA ARG A 126 -2.82 18.61 2.89
C ARG A 126 -4.13 19.24 3.35
N LYS A 127 -4.73 20.13 2.55
CA LYS A 127 -6.03 20.75 2.88
C LYS A 127 -7.16 19.72 2.87
N THR A 128 -7.18 18.81 1.90
CA THR A 128 -8.15 17.70 1.85
C THR A 128 -8.08 16.84 3.09
N LYS A 129 -6.88 16.39 3.49
CA LYS A 129 -6.69 15.60 4.73
C LYS A 129 -7.15 16.35 5.97
N LYS A 130 -6.90 17.66 6.06
CA LYS A 130 -7.37 18.50 7.17
C LYS A 130 -8.90 18.61 7.24
N ILE A 131 -9.58 18.61 6.10
CA ILE A 131 -11.05 18.59 6.07
C ILE A 131 -11.57 17.21 6.48
N ALA A 132 -10.97 16.15 5.91
CA ALA A 132 -11.38 14.77 6.16
C ALA A 132 -11.10 14.31 7.60
N SER A 133 -10.08 14.84 8.28
CA SER A 133 -9.72 14.47 9.66
C SER A 133 -10.79 14.82 10.69
N LYS A 134 -11.83 15.57 10.31
CA LYS A 134 -13.01 15.85 11.15
C LYS A 134 -13.93 14.64 11.29
N PHE A 135 -13.71 13.58 10.50
CA PHE A 135 -14.52 12.38 10.47
C PHE A 135 -13.65 11.15 10.81
N ALA A 136 -14.28 10.10 11.33
CA ALA A 136 -13.56 8.86 11.66
C ALA A 136 -12.96 8.17 10.43
N SER A 137 -13.65 8.25 9.28
CA SER A 137 -13.19 7.72 8.01
C SER A 137 -13.90 8.42 6.84
N ALA A 138 -13.30 8.32 5.65
CA ALA A 138 -13.90 8.73 4.39
C ALA A 138 -13.50 7.73 3.29
N SER A 139 -14.42 7.47 2.36
CA SER A 139 -14.14 6.65 1.18
C SER A 139 -13.19 7.39 0.22
N LEU A 140 -12.56 6.66 -0.72
CA LEU A 140 -11.72 7.29 -1.75
C LEU A 140 -12.50 8.28 -2.61
N ASN A 141 -13.73 7.93 -2.99
CA ASN A 141 -14.58 8.82 -3.78
C ASN A 141 -14.90 10.13 -3.04
N VAL A 142 -15.23 10.04 -1.74
CA VAL A 142 -15.49 11.25 -0.94
C VAL A 142 -14.23 12.11 -0.82
N LEU A 143 -13.06 11.49 -0.58
CA LEU A 143 -11.78 12.21 -0.55
C LEU A 143 -11.46 12.88 -1.88
N SER A 144 -11.71 12.20 -2.99
CA SER A 144 -11.55 12.74 -4.34
C SER A 144 -12.44 13.96 -4.54
N SER A 145 -13.74 13.88 -4.24
CA SER A 145 -14.67 15.01 -4.36
C SER A 145 -14.29 16.21 -3.48
N VAL A 146 -13.81 15.97 -2.27
CA VAL A 146 -13.29 17.03 -1.40
C VAL A 146 -12.03 17.66 -2.01
N ALA A 147 -11.11 16.85 -2.54
CA ALA A 147 -9.91 17.33 -3.19
C ALA A 147 -10.21 18.16 -4.43
N THR A 148 -11.15 17.71 -5.28
CA THR A 148 -11.67 18.50 -6.40
C THR A 148 -12.21 19.84 -5.93
N SER A 149 -13.01 19.86 -4.85
CA SER A 149 -13.57 21.10 -4.31
C SER A 149 -12.48 22.06 -3.81
N VAL A 150 -11.45 21.53 -3.14
CA VAL A 150 -10.29 22.30 -2.70
C VAL A 150 -9.52 22.86 -3.90
N LEU A 151 -9.23 22.03 -4.90
CA LEU A 151 -8.54 22.42 -6.12
C LEU A 151 -9.32 23.50 -6.87
N SER A 152 -10.61 23.32 -7.11
CA SER A 152 -11.49 24.30 -7.75
C SER A 152 -11.48 25.63 -7.00
N SER A 153 -11.51 25.62 -5.66
CA SER A 153 -11.46 26.85 -4.86
C SER A 153 -10.15 27.63 -5.05
N MET A 154 -9.01 26.93 -5.19
CA MET A 154 -7.70 27.53 -5.43
C MET A 154 -7.56 28.06 -6.86
N LEU A 155 -8.16 27.37 -7.84
CA LEU A 155 -8.16 27.81 -9.23
C LEU A 155 -8.99 29.08 -9.42
N LEU A 156 -10.13 29.17 -8.75
CA LEU A 156 -11.02 30.34 -8.82
C LEU A 156 -10.52 31.52 -7.96
N ASN A 157 -9.77 31.25 -6.90
CA ASN A 157 -9.20 32.26 -6.01
C ASN A 157 -7.70 31.95 -5.79
N PRO A 158 -6.84 32.29 -6.77
CA PRO A 158 -5.41 32.02 -6.65
C PRO A 158 -4.85 32.73 -5.41
N PRO A 159 -3.95 32.08 -4.65
CA PRO A 159 -3.31 32.72 -3.51
C PRO A 159 -2.61 33.99 -3.98
N THR A 160 -2.93 35.12 -3.34
CA THR A 160 -2.25 36.39 -3.60
C THR A 160 -0.78 36.24 -3.25
N VAL A 161 0.08 36.36 -4.27
CA VAL A 161 1.54 36.37 -4.14
C VAL A 161 2.01 37.58 -3.36
#